data_AF-A0A2P6SE26-F1
#
_entry.id   AF-A0A2P6SE26-F1
#
_cell.length_a   1.000
_cell.length_b   1.000
_cell.length_c   1.000
_cell.angle_alpha   90.00
_cell.angle_beta   90.00
_cell.angle_gamma   90.00
#
_symmetry.space_group_name_H-M   'P 1'
#
loop_
_entity.id
_entity.type
_entity.pdbx_description
1 polymer ?
#
loop_
_entity_poly.entity_id
_entity_poly.type
_entity_poly.pdbx_seq_one_letter_code
_entity_poly.pdbx_strand_id
1 'polypeptide(L)' 'MNRGSLEKVLFGNGPVLDWEKRYGIVLGMARGLAYLHSGCNPKIVHCDIKPENILLHDDLQVKISDFGVSKFISY' A
#
# COMPACT_ATOMS: atom_id res chain seq x y z
N MET A 1 5.54 9.60 9.39
CA MET A 1 5.61 8.31 8.66
C MET A 1 6.80 7.59 9.23
N ASN A 2 6.57 6.64 10.14
CA ASN A 2 7.62 6.28 11.10
C ASN A 2 8.36 4.97 10.77
N ARG A 3 7.93 4.21 9.75
CA ARG A 3 8.62 2.97 9.32
C ARG A 3 9.07 2.94 7.85
N GLY A 4 8.82 4.01 7.10
CA GLY A 4 9.21 4.10 5.69
C GLY A 4 8.39 3.17 4.77
N SER A 5 9.00 2.74 3.66
CA SER A 5 8.41 1.82 2.68
C SER A 5 8.46 0.36 3.16
N LEU A 6 7.55 -0.45 2.65
CA LEU A 6 7.53 -1.90 2.86
C LEU A 6 8.80 -2.56 2.29
N GLU A 7 9.37 -2.02 1.21
CA GLU A 7 10.66 -2.43 0.65
C GLU A 7 11.77 -2.45 1.72
N LYS A 8 11.92 -1.36 2.50
CA LYS A 8 12.92 -1.29 3.58
C LYS A 8 12.72 -2.34 4.67
N VAL A 9 11.48 -2.74 4.90
CA VAL A 9 11.14 -3.75 5.92
C VAL A 9 11.34 -5.17 5.41
N LEU A 10 11.04 -5.43 4.13
CA LEU A 10 11.17 -6.75 3.53
C LEU A 10 12.62 -7.09 3.12
N PHE A 11 13.37 -6.11 2.62
CA PHE A 11 14.69 -6.34 2.02
C PHE A 11 15.83 -5.57 2.70
N GLY A 12 15.50 -4.61 3.57
CA GLY A 12 16.49 -3.89 4.38
C GLY A 12 16.69 -4.52 5.75
N ASN A 13 17.33 -3.77 6.65
CA ASN A 13 17.55 -4.18 8.05
C ASN A 13 16.32 -3.89 8.94
N GLY A 14 15.12 -3.99 8.39
CA GLY A 14 13.86 -3.81 9.12
C GLY A 14 13.56 -4.98 10.06
N PRO A 15 12.57 -4.84 10.95
CA PRO A 15 12.14 -5.93 11.82
C PRO A 15 11.54 -7.07 10.99
N VAL A 16 11.84 -8.31 11.37
CA VAL A 16 11.20 -9.49 10.78
C VAL A 16 9.70 -9.43 11.06
N LEU A 17 8.90 -9.47 9.99
CA LEU A 17 7.46 -9.52 10.09
C LEU A 17 7.01 -10.96 10.37
N ASP A 18 6.35 -11.17 11.49
CA ASP A 18 5.58 -12.38 11.76
C ASP A 18 4.35 -12.47 10.84
N TRP A 19 3.67 -13.62 10.86
CA TRP A 19 2.54 -13.88 9.99
C TRP A 19 1.38 -12.89 10.19
N GLU A 20 1.07 -12.55 11.44
CA GLU A 20 -0.01 -11.62 11.78
C GLU A 20 0.23 -10.24 11.16
N LYS A 21 1.46 -9.73 11.28
CA LYS A 21 1.86 -8.46 10.66
C LYS A 21 1.78 -8.51 9.14
N ARG A 22 2.24 -9.59 8.51
CA ARG A 22 2.16 -9.77 7.05
C ARG A 22 0.71 -9.78 6.58
N TYR A 23 -0.16 -10.49 7.29
CA TYR A 23 -1.58 -10.55 6.98
C TYR A 23 -2.24 -9.18 7.10
N GLY A 24 -1.95 -8.45 8.18
CA GLY A 24 -2.44 -7.08 8.36
C GLY A 24 -2.02 -6.14 7.23
N ILE A 25 -0.78 -6.26 6.76
CA ILE A 25 -0.26 -5.46 5.63
C ILE A 25 -1.03 -5.79 4.35
N VAL A 26 -1.14 -7.08 3.98
CA VAL A 26 -1.85 -7.52 2.77
C VAL A 26 -3.32 -7.09 2.81
N LEU A 27 -3.98 -7.22 3.96
CA LEU A 27 -5.37 -6.81 4.14
C LEU A 27 -5.51 -5.28 3.98
N GLY A 28 -4.60 -4.49 4.54
CA GLY A 28 -4.57 -3.04 4.37
C GLY A 28 -4.38 -2.62 2.91
N MET A 29 -3.45 -3.26 2.19
CA MET A 29 -3.25 -3.04 0.75
C MET A 29 -4.52 -3.37 -0.05
N ALA A 30 -5.16 -4.51 0.22
CA ALA A 30 -6.39 -4.92 -0.46
C ALA A 30 -7.54 -3.91 -0.22
N ARG A 31 -7.67 -3.40 1.01
CA ARG A 31 -8.65 -2.35 1.34
C ARG A 31 -8.37 -1.04 0.59
N GLY A 32 -7.11 -0.62 0.54
CA GLY A 32 -6.70 0.57 -0.22
C GLY A 32 -7.00 0.43 -1.71
N LEU A 33 -6.66 -0.72 -2.31
CA LEU A 33 -6.96 -1.01 -3.72
C LEU A 33 -8.46 -1.07 -4.00
N ALA A 34 -9.24 -1.72 -3.13
CA ALA A 34 -10.69 -1.75 -3.24
C ALA A 34 -11.30 -0.34 -3.19
N TYR A 35 -10.78 0.53 -2.32
CA TYR A 35 -11.19 1.93 -2.26
C TYR A 35 -10.88 2.67 -3.56
N LEU A 36 -9.67 2.53 -4.13
CA LEU A 36 -9.32 3.16 -5.41
C LEU A 36 -10.21 2.68 -6.57
N HIS A 37 -10.48 1.37 -6.64
CA HIS A 37 -11.21 0.76 -7.76
C HIS A 37 -12.73 0.89 -7.67
N SER A 38 -13.29 1.03 -6.46
CA SER A 38 -14.74 0.97 -6.24
C SER A 38 -15.28 2.07 -5.33
N GLY A 39 -14.45 2.66 -4.46
CA GLY A 39 -14.84 3.76 -3.59
C GLY A 39 -14.62 5.15 -4.18
N CYS A 40 -13.69 5.31 -5.12
CA CYS A 40 -13.44 6.57 -5.81
C CYS A 40 -14.33 6.74 -7.06
N ASN A 41 -14.78 7.97 -7.29
CA ASN A 41 -15.43 8.37 -8.52
C ASN A 41 -14.82 9.69 -9.04
N PRO A 42 -14.13 9.69 -10.21
CA PRO A 42 -13.88 8.54 -11.08
C PRO A 42 -13.00 7.47 -10.41
N LYS A 43 -13.09 6.22 -10.90
CA LYS A 43 -12.26 5.11 -10.39
C LYS A 43 -10.79 5.40 -10.67
N ILE A 44 -9.90 4.98 -9.78
CA ILE A 44 -8.46 5.21 -9.91
C ILE A 44 -7.76 3.86 -10.07
N VAL A 45 -6.98 3.69 -11.15
CA VAL A 45 -6.02 2.58 -11.28
C VAL A 45 -4.64 3.10 -10.93
N HIS A 46 -3.99 2.48 -9.95
CA HIS A 46 -2.70 2.94 -9.43
C HIS A 46 -1.55 2.81 -10.47
N CYS A 47 -1.54 1.70 -11.21
CA CYS A 47 -0.53 1.30 -12.22
C CYS A 47 0.89 1.01 -11.72
N ASP A 48 1.26 1.36 -10.49
CA ASP A 48 2.62 1.11 -9.95
C ASP A 48 2.61 0.54 -8.51
N ILE A 49 1.92 -0.59 -8.31
CA ILE A 49 1.88 -1.27 -7.01
C ILE A 49 3.13 -2.13 -6.83
N LYS A 50 3.97 -1.74 -5.87
CA LYS A 50 5.23 -2.41 -5.50
C LYS A 50 5.65 -2.02 -4.07
N PRO A 51 6.49 -2.80 -3.37
CA PRO A 51 6.83 -2.56 -1.95
C PRO A 51 7.37 -1.16 -1.63
N GLU A 52 8.01 -0.49 -2.57
CA GLU A 52 8.53 0.89 -2.47
C GLU A 52 7.40 1.90 -2.26
N ASN A 53 6.26 1.64 -2.91
CA ASN A 53 5.08 2.51 -2.94
C ASN A 53 4.04 2.14 -1.86
N ILE A 54 4.41 1.26 -0.94
CA ILE A 54 3.59 0.85 0.20
C ILE A 54 4.24 1.39 1.47
N LEU A 55 3.64 2.41 2.08
CA LEU A 55 4.16 3.06 3.27
C LEU A 55 3.57 2.43 4.54
N LEU A 56 4.42 2.19 5.54
CA LEU A 56 4.04 1.62 6.82
C LEU A 56 4.04 2.67 7.94
N HIS A 57 2.97 2.68 8.72
CA HIS A 57 2.85 3.44 9.97
C HIS A 57 2.94 2.52 11.20
N ASP A 58 3.08 3.12 12.39
CA ASP A 58 3.40 2.41 13.63
C ASP A 58 2.34 1.37 14.04
N ASP A 59 1.07 1.61 13.69
CA ASP A 59 -0.06 0.72 13.98
C ASP A 59 -0.35 -0.30 12.87
N LEU A 60 0.67 -0.67 12.08
CA LEU A 60 0.53 -1.52 10.87
C LEU A 60 -0.45 -0.95 9.83
N GLN A 61 -0.76 0.35 9.94
CA GLN A 61 -1.57 1.04 8.95
C GLN A 61 -0.75 1.19 7.67
N VAL A 62 -1.28 0.59 6.61
CA VAL A 62 -0.69 0.64 5.27
C VAL A 62 -1.28 1.81 4.50
N LYS A 63 -0.43 2.53 3.78
CA LYS A 63 -0.83 3.54 2.80
C LYS A 63 -0.23 3.24 1.45
N ILE A 64 -1.08 3.29 0.42
CA ILE A 64 -0.64 3.27 -0.98
C ILE A 64 -0.18 4.68 -1.34
N SER A 65 1.00 4.81 -1.94
CA SER A 65 1.61 6.08 -2.33
C SER A 65 2.13 6.05 -3.76
N ASP A 66 2.54 7.22 -4.26
CA ASP A 66 3.07 7.44 -5.61
C ASP A 66 2.07 7.17 -6.74
N PHE A 67 1.18 8.14 -6.92
CA PHE A 67 0.16 8.13 -7.96
C PHE A 67 0.66 8.77 -9.28
N GLY A 68 1.97 8.93 -9.48
CA GLY A 68 2.55 9.68 -10.60
C GLY A 68 2.17 9.13 -11.98
N VAL A 69 1.86 7.84 -12.08
CA VAL A 69 1.42 7.17 -13.32
C VAL A 69 -0.02 6.66 -13.26
N SER A 70 -0.76 7.02 -12.21
CA SER A 70 -2.13 6.55 -12.01
C SER A 70 -3.09 7.10 -13.08
N LYS A 71 -4.17 6.36 -13.30
CA LYS A 71 -5.18 6.68 -14.32
C LYS A 71 -6.55 6.80 -13.69
N PHE A 72 -7.29 7.84 -14.07
CA PHE A 72 -8.72 7.93 -13.81
C PHE A 72 -9.47 7.16 -14.90
N ILE A 73 -10.42 6.33 -14.50
CA ILE A 73 -11.29 5.59 -15.40
C ILE A 73 -12.73 5.98 -15.06
N SER A 74 -13.41 6.54 -16.06
CA SER A 74 -14.86 6.74 -16.07
C SER A 74 -15.44 5.88 -17.20
N TYR A 75 -16.38 5.02 -16.86
CA TYR A 75 -17.24 4.34 -17.84
C TYR A 75 -18.57 5.07 -17.92
#